data_AF-A0A6I2W914-F1
#
_entry.id   AF-A0A6I2W914-F1
#
_cell.length_a   1.000
_cell.length_b   1.000
_cell.length_c   1.000
_cell.angle_alpha   90.00
_cell.angle_beta   90.00
_cell.angle_gamma   90.00
#
_symmetry.space_group_name_H-M   'P 1'
#
loop_
_entity.id
_entity.type
_entity.pdbx_description
1 polymer ?
#
loop_
_entity_poly.entity_id
_entity_poly.type
_entity_poly.pdbx_seq_one_letter_code
_entity_poly.pdbx_strand_id
1 'polypeptide(L)' 'RPGSLGAVASAIGFAGGDIRGLVVLRSEDGRGIDDITIAIPGSDSTDLLNVLNAIGGVEVLSISPVN' A
#
# COMPACT_ATOMS: atom_id res chain seq x y z
N ARG A 1 -7.36 7.93 -7.96
CA ARG A 1 -6.65 9.06 -8.63
C ARG A 1 -5.53 8.48 -9.50
N PRO A 2 -5.38 8.88 -10.77
CA PRO A 2 -4.20 8.50 -11.56
C PRO A 2 -2.90 8.87 -10.82
N GLY A 3 -1.94 7.94 -10.77
CA GLY A 3 -0.64 8.15 -10.12
C GLY A 3 -0.59 7.92 -8.60
N SER A 4 -1.71 7.58 -7.93
CA SER A 4 -1.66 7.22 -6.50
C SER A 4 -0.85 5.94 -6.25
N LEU A 5 -0.90 4.96 -7.16
CA LEU A 5 -0.13 3.73 -7.02
C LEU A 5 1.39 3.95 -7.00
N GLY A 6 1.90 4.87 -7.83
CA GLY A 6 3.32 5.24 -7.79
C GLY A 6 3.74 5.91 -6.48
N ALA A 7 2.85 6.74 -5.92
CA ALA A 7 3.07 7.37 -4.61
C ALA A 7 3.07 6.33 -3.48
N VAL A 8 2.14 5.36 -3.52
CA VAL A 8 2.10 4.22 -2.60
C VAL A 8 3.39 3.41 -2.66
N ALA A 9 3.83 3.00 -3.86
CA ALA A 9 5.06 2.24 -4.02
C ALA A 9 6.29 3.00 -3.50
N SER A 10 6.36 4.31 -3.75
CA SER A 10 7.45 5.17 -3.25
C SER A 10 7.46 5.25 -1.72
N ALA A 11 6.28 5.40 -1.10
CA ALA A 11 6.15 5.45 0.35
C ALA A 11 6.56 4.14 1.02
N ILE A 12 6.16 3.00 0.44
CA ILE A 12 6.57 1.68 0.93
C ILE A 12 8.09 1.55 0.89
N GLY A 13 8.72 1.88 -0.24
CA GLY A 13 10.18 1.82 -0.37
C GLY A 13 10.92 2.77 0.58
N PHE A 14 10.39 3.99 0.79
CA PHE A 14 10.96 4.94 1.75
C PHE A 14 10.91 4.44 3.19
N ALA A 15 9.84 3.73 3.56
CA ALA A 15 9.71 3.08 4.87
C ALA A 15 10.59 1.83 5.02
N GLY A 16 11.40 1.48 4.01
CA GLY A 16 12.20 0.26 3.98
C GLY A 16 11.40 -1.01 3.73
N GLY A 17 10.12 -0.88 3.36
CA GLY A 17 9.28 -1.99 2.96
C GLY A 17 9.67 -2.53 1.59
N ASP A 18 9.57 -3.84 1.44
CA ASP A 18 9.88 -4.57 0.21
C ASP A 18 8.61 -5.21 -0.34
N ILE A 19 8.20 -4.80 -1.55
CA ILE A 19 6.98 -5.29 -2.18
C ILE A 19 7.23 -6.70 -2.70
N ARG A 20 6.53 -7.67 -2.12
CA ARG A 20 6.64 -9.09 -2.49
C ARG A 20 5.63 -9.52 -3.54
N GLY A 21 4.52 -8.79 -3.64
CA GLY A 21 3.48 -9.06 -4.61
C GLY A 21 2.49 -7.90 -4.70
N LEU A 22 1.88 -7.77 -5.87
CA LEU A 22 0.79 -6.85 -6.13
C LEU A 22 -0.24 -7.54 -7.02
N VAL A 23 -1.50 -7.45 -6.62
CA VAL A 23 -2.65 -7.98 -7.37
C VAL A 23 -3.67 -6.87 -7.50
N VAL A 24 -4.09 -6.56 -8.73
CA VAL A 24 -5.20 -5.64 -8.97
C VAL A 24 -6.49 -6.42 -8.78
N LEU A 25 -7.23 -6.14 -7.71
CA LEU A 25 -8.51 -6.79 -7.42
C LEU A 25 -9.65 -6.18 -8.25
N ARG A 26 -9.61 -4.86 -8.46
CA ARG A 26 -10.62 -4.13 -9.25
C ARG A 26 -10.05 -2.85 -9.84
N SER A 27 -10.54 -2.46 -11.01
CA SER A 27 -10.26 -1.16 -11.61
C SER A 27 -11.51 -0.66 -12.34
N GLU A 28 -12.35 0.10 -11.64
CA GLU A 28 -13.64 0.59 -12.15
C GLU A 28 -13.86 2.03 -11.69
N ASP A 29 -14.60 2.82 -12.46
CA ASP A 29 -15.03 4.19 -12.10
C ASP A 29 -13.90 5.13 -11.61
N GLY A 30 -12.70 4.98 -12.17
CA GLY A 30 -11.52 5.79 -11.80
C GLY A 30 -10.89 5.42 -10.45
N ARG A 31 -11.30 4.28 -9.86
CA ARG A 31 -10.78 3.74 -8.61
C ARG A 31 -10.17 2.34 -8.83
N GLY A 32 -8.90 2.21 -8.47
CA GLY A 32 -8.22 0.92 -8.36
C GLY A 32 -8.32 0.39 -6.93
N ILE A 33 -8.52 -0.92 -6.79
CA ILE A 33 -8.34 -1.65 -5.53
C ILE A 33 -7.21 -2.63 -5.78
N ASP A 34 -6.09 -2.37 -5.12
CA ASP A 34 -4.87 -3.18 -5.22
C ASP A 34 -4.65 -3.89 -3.89
N ASP A 35 -4.34 -5.18 -3.96
CA ASP A 35 -3.81 -5.96 -2.84
C ASP A 35 -2.29 -5.99 -2.97
N ILE A 36 -1.59 -5.58 -1.91
CA ILE A 36 -0.14 -5.43 -1.92
C ILE A 36 0.42 -6.21 -0.73
N THR A 37 1.24 -7.21 -1.03
CA THR A 37 2.01 -7.95 -0.03
C THR A 37 3.35 -7.27 0.17
N ILE A 38 3.65 -6.88 1.40
CA ILE A 38 4.83 -6.10 1.75
C ILE A 38 5.57 -6.82 2.88
N ALA A 39 6.87 -7.03 2.70
CA ALA A 39 7.74 -7.35 3.81
C ALA A 39 8.20 -6.06 4.47
N ILE A 40 7.88 -5.89 5.74
CA ILE A 40 8.25 -4.71 6.53
C ILE A 40 9.49 -4.99 7.38
N PRO A 41 10.39 -4.00 7.55
CA PRO A 41 11.47 -4.10 8.51
C PRO A 41 10.91 -4.02 9.93
N GLY A 42 11.12 -5.06 10.74
CA GLY A 42 10.58 -5.14 12.08
C GLY A 42 9.15 -5.69 12.14
N SER A 43 8.46 -5.49 13.26
CA SER A 43 7.16 -6.10 13.54
C SER A 43 5.99 -5.13 13.61
N ASP A 44 6.22 -3.82 13.48
CA ASP A 44 5.18 -2.80 13.60
C ASP A 44 4.82 -2.20 12.23
N SER A 45 3.61 -2.52 11.75
CA SER A 45 3.06 -1.98 10.50
C SER A 45 2.39 -0.61 10.66
N THR A 46 2.26 -0.10 11.88
CA THR A 46 1.49 1.12 12.19
C THR A 46 2.09 2.36 11.52
N ASP A 47 3.42 2.45 11.45
CA ASP A 47 4.09 3.57 10.79
C ASP A 47 3.80 3.60 9.29
N LEU A 48 3.85 2.45 8.63
CA LEU A 48 3.50 2.35 7.21
C LEU A 48 2.04 2.72 6.95
N LEU A 49 1.14 2.29 7.82
CA LEU A 49 -0.28 2.67 7.81
C LEU A 49 -0.49 4.19 7.82
N ASN A 50 0.20 4.88 8.72
CA ASN A 50 0.11 6.33 8.86
C ASN A 50 0.60 7.05 7.60
N VAL A 51 1.70 6.57 7.00
CA VAL A 51 2.23 7.12 5.76
C VAL A 51 1.27 6.91 4.58
N LEU A 52 0.71 5.71 4.43
CA LEU A 52 -0.21 5.40 3.34
C LEU A 52 -1.51 6.22 3.42
N ASN A 53 -2.06 6.40 4.61
CA ASN A 53 -3.26 7.22 4.82
C ASN A 53 -3.03 8.72 4.59
N ALA A 54 -1.78 9.19 4.63
CA ALA A 54 -1.43 10.57 4.30
C ALA A 54 -1.40 10.83 2.78
N ILE A 55 -1.42 9.79 1.94
CA ILE A 55 -1.39 9.94 0.47
C ILE A 55 -2.79 10.30 -0.03
N GLY A 56 -2.95 11.51 -0.57
CA GLY A 56 -4.23 11.99 -1.10
C GLY A 56 -4.84 11.06 -2.16
N GLY A 57 -6.03 10.54 -1.87
CA GLY A 57 -6.76 9.63 -2.75
C GLY A 57 -6.39 8.15 -2.59
N VAL A 58 -5.68 7.79 -1.52
CA VAL A 58 -5.44 6.41 -1.06
C VAL A 58 -6.27 6.17 0.19
N GLU A 59 -6.85 4.97 0.28
CA GLU A 59 -7.61 4.50 1.45
C GLU A 59 -7.16 3.07 1.74
N VAL A 60 -6.74 2.81 2.97
CA VAL A 60 -6.39 1.45 3.41
C VAL A 60 -7.66 0.75 3.86
N LEU A 61 -8.09 -0.28 3.13
CA LEU A 61 -9.32 -1.02 3.42
C LEU A 61 -9.13 -2.09 4.50
N SER A 62 -8.00 -2.79 4.47
CA SER A 62 -7.68 -3.87 5.41
C SER A 62 -6.19 -4.16 5.43
N ILE A 63 -5.71 -4.65 6.57
CA ILE A 63 -4.34 -5.17 6.73
C ILE A 63 -4.42 -6.52 7.43
N SER A 64 -3.60 -7.46 6.96
CA SER A 64 -3.52 -8.79 7.53
C SER A 64 -2.08 -9.30 7.41
N PRO A 65 -1.52 -9.91 8.47
CA PRO A 65 -0.23 -10.58 8.38
C PRO A 65 -0.29 -11.72 7.35
N VAL A 66 0.78 -11.87 6.58
CA VAL A 66 0.97 -12.99 5.65
C VAL A 66 2.00 -13.91 6.28
N ASN A 67 1.62 -15.18 6.48
CA ASN A 67 2.47 -16.20 7.11
C ASN A 67 3.58 -16.70 6.19
#